data_AF-A0A9P7EJW9-F1
#
_entry.id   AF-A0A9P7EJW9-F1
#
_cell.length_a   1.000
_cell.length_b   1.000
_cell.length_c   1.000
_cell.angle_alpha   90.00
_cell.angle_beta   90.00
_cell.angle_gamma   90.00
#
_symmetry.space_group_name_H-M   'P 1'
#
loop_
_entity.id
_entity.type
_entity.pdbx_description
1 polymer ?
#
loop_
_entity_poly.entity_id
_entity_poly.type
_entity_poly.pdbx_seq_one_letter_code
_entity_poly.pdbx_strand_id
1 'polypeptide(L)'
;MAVGLSSLPTELICHILLFLTPKDLCRCAITCKIVRVAAQNSVHIQYKLELYAQGLNETDAMGADSISVVRKMCSLKSLVSLWRSSFHVNTVFQDVVTSDQHFLESQSVKCGTLWVRRTNSLLIRDCKKKTKHPHVWPEHDLFKQPRHPHGLIMHSVVFDPLQDLVVAVSSPPVFNLDDAQQDHLVFWVEFWLASSQLPHPESACTSLECRHPYEFPTLDTYLVRIVGRPAICGDRIVVLYCTKHRTSWNNTASNMFIQVIDWRKGHVERGMNYMQVYI
;
A
#
# COMPACT_ATOMS: atom_id res chain seq x y z
N MET A 1 -25.22 21.51 38.57
CA MET A 1 -24.99 20.42 37.59
C MET A 1 -24.02 20.95 36.55
N ALA A 2 -22.85 20.35 36.40
CA ALA A 2 -21.88 20.80 35.39
C ALA A 2 -22.29 20.23 34.02
N VAL A 3 -22.69 21.09 33.10
CA VAL A 3 -22.92 20.72 31.70
C VAL A 3 -21.55 20.51 31.07
N GLY A 4 -21.12 19.25 30.98
CA GLY A 4 -19.83 18.86 30.42
C GLY A 4 -19.91 18.64 28.92
N LEU A 5 -18.76 18.70 28.24
CA LEU A 5 -18.62 18.46 26.80
C LEU A 5 -19.26 17.12 26.35
N SER A 6 -19.31 16.13 27.25
CA SER A 6 -19.91 14.81 27.04
C SER A 6 -21.44 14.81 26.89
N SER A 7 -22.11 15.89 27.27
CA SER A 7 -23.56 16.05 27.14
C SER A 7 -23.98 16.62 25.78
N LEU A 8 -23.02 17.06 24.96
CA LEU A 8 -23.28 17.59 23.64
C LEU A 8 -23.36 16.47 22.59
N PRO A 9 -24.21 16.63 21.55
CA PRO A 9 -24.15 15.84 20.33
C PRO A 9 -22.75 15.84 19.70
N THR A 10 -22.37 14.72 19.10
CA THR A 10 -21.04 14.52 18.51
C THR A 10 -20.73 15.56 17.45
N GLU A 11 -21.73 16.01 16.70
CA GLU A 11 -21.62 17.04 15.66
C GLU A 11 -21.18 18.38 16.24
N LEU A 12 -21.75 18.78 17.39
CA LEU A 12 -21.38 20.02 18.08
C LEU A 12 -19.99 19.92 18.70
N ILE A 13 -19.64 18.74 19.25
CA ILE A 13 -18.28 18.48 19.73
C ILE A 13 -17.28 18.63 18.58
N CYS A 14 -17.54 17.99 17.43
CA CYS A 14 -16.68 18.11 16.25
C CYS A 14 -16.55 19.56 15.77
N HIS A 15 -17.66 20.30 15.75
CA HIS A 15 -17.67 21.71 15.37
C HIS A 15 -16.81 22.57 16.31
N ILE A 16 -16.91 22.36 17.64
CA ILE A 16 -16.06 23.04 18.62
C ILE A 16 -14.58 22.69 18.41
N LEU A 17 -14.27 21.42 18.17
CA LEU A 17 -12.90 20.96 17.94
C LEU A 17 -12.29 21.58 16.69
N LEU A 18 -13.07 21.84 15.63
CA LEU A 18 -12.57 22.48 14.42
C LEU A 18 -12.03 23.90 14.65
N PHE A 19 -12.42 24.59 15.72
CA PHE A 19 -11.84 25.89 16.09
C PHE A 19 -10.50 25.79 16.82
N LEU A 20 -10.12 24.62 17.32
CA LEU A 20 -8.84 24.44 18.01
C LEU A 20 -7.68 24.41 17.02
N THR A 21 -6.49 24.84 17.45
CA THR A 21 -5.27 24.59 16.68
C THR A 21 -5.04 23.08 16.57
N PRO A 22 -4.40 22.57 15.50
CA PRO A 22 -4.11 21.14 15.41
C PRO A 22 -3.29 20.60 16.59
N LYS A 23 -2.37 21.42 17.14
CA LYS A 23 -1.60 21.10 18.35
C LYS A 23 -2.52 20.87 19.56
N ASP A 24 -3.45 21.79 19.79
CA ASP A 24 -4.39 21.69 20.91
C ASP A 24 -5.40 20.57 20.70
N LEU A 25 -5.83 20.36 19.46
CA LEU A 25 -6.71 19.24 19.10
C LEU A 25 -6.07 17.89 19.41
N CYS A 26 -4.79 17.69 19.05
CA CYS A 26 -4.03 16.50 19.41
C CYS A 26 -3.96 16.32 20.92
N ARG A 27 -3.66 17.39 21.68
CA ARG A 27 -3.62 17.35 23.15
C ARG A 27 -4.97 16.94 23.74
N CYS A 28 -6.07 17.52 23.27
CA CYS A 28 -7.43 17.18 23.71
C CYS A 28 -7.82 15.74 23.36
N ALA A 29 -7.41 15.23 22.20
CA ALA A 29 -7.66 13.85 21.80
C ALA A 29 -6.85 12.83 22.63
N ILE A 30 -5.68 13.21 23.13
CA ILE A 30 -4.89 12.36 24.04
C ILE A 30 -5.53 12.28 25.42
N THR A 31 -6.08 13.40 25.92
CA THR A 31 -6.60 13.50 27.28
C THR A 31 -8.05 13.02 27.43
N CYS A 32 -8.88 13.14 26.39
CA CYS A 32 -10.32 12.84 26.46
C CYS A 32 -10.76 11.81 25.42
N LYS A 33 -11.31 10.68 25.89
CA LYS A 33 -11.83 9.60 25.01
C LYS A 33 -12.96 10.07 24.09
N ILE A 34 -13.84 10.95 24.56
CA ILE A 34 -14.98 11.46 23.77
C ILE A 34 -14.46 12.33 22.63
N VAL A 35 -13.56 13.27 22.93
CA VAL A 35 -12.90 14.10 21.92
C VAL A 35 -12.12 13.24 20.92
N ARG A 36 -11.41 12.21 21.40
CA ARG A 36 -10.71 11.27 20.53
C ARG A 36 -11.64 10.56 19.55
N VAL A 37 -12.77 10.05 20.03
CA VAL A 37 -13.76 9.36 19.19
C VAL A 37 -14.40 10.33 18.20
N ALA A 38 -14.76 11.54 18.65
CA ALA A 38 -15.29 12.60 17.78
C ALA A 38 -14.28 12.98 16.67
N ALA A 39 -13.02 13.19 17.02
CA ALA A 39 -11.94 13.49 16.08
C ALA A 39 -11.68 12.34 15.09
N GLN A 40 -11.76 11.08 15.56
CA GLN A 40 -11.57 9.89 14.72
C GLN A 40 -12.75 9.62 13.78
N ASN A 41 -13.94 10.13 14.07
CA ASN A 41 -15.12 9.91 13.22
C ASN A 41 -15.45 11.12 12.33
N SER A 42 -14.76 12.25 12.52
CA SER A 42 -14.96 13.45 11.71
C SER A 42 -13.91 13.57 10.62
N VAL A 43 -14.35 13.45 9.36
CA VAL A 43 -13.50 13.61 8.16
C VAL A 43 -12.82 14.98 8.15
N HIS A 44 -13.52 16.05 8.57
CA HIS A 44 -12.96 17.40 8.61
C HIS A 44 -11.82 17.55 9.64
N ILE A 45 -11.96 16.92 10.81
CA ILE A 45 -10.92 16.96 11.85
C ILE A 45 -9.70 16.14 11.41
N GLN A 46 -9.92 14.96 10.84
CA GLN A 46 -8.85 14.14 10.28
C GLN A 46 -8.09 14.90 9.18
N TYR A 47 -8.82 15.50 8.24
CA TYR A 47 -8.27 16.35 7.19
C TYR A 47 -7.37 17.46 7.76
N LYS A 48 -7.85 18.18 8.77
CA LYS A 48 -7.10 19.26 9.43
C LYS A 48 -5.81 18.76 10.09
N LEU A 49 -5.87 17.61 10.77
CA LEU A 49 -4.69 16.99 11.39
C LEU A 49 -3.68 16.50 10.36
N GLU A 50 -4.14 15.99 9.22
CA GLU A 50 -3.29 15.51 8.13
C GLU A 50 -2.55 16.66 7.44
N LEU A 51 -3.23 17.78 7.17
CA LEU A 51 -2.57 19.00 6.69
C LEU A 51 -1.49 19.47 7.68
N TYR A 52 -1.79 19.42 8.98
CA TYR A 52 -0.84 19.78 10.01
C TYR A 52 0.40 18.88 10.07
N ALA A 53 0.21 17.56 9.98
CA ALA A 53 1.32 16.60 9.94
C ALA A 53 2.27 16.84 8.76
N GLN A 54 1.79 17.50 7.70
CA GLN A 54 2.55 17.81 6.50
C GLN A 54 3.09 19.24 6.46
N GLY A 55 2.92 20.00 7.55
CA GLY A 55 3.34 21.39 7.61
C GLY A 55 2.51 22.34 6.72
N LEU A 56 1.35 21.89 6.26
CA LEU A 56 0.44 22.65 5.39
C LEU A 56 -0.59 23.44 6.23
N ASN A 57 -0.11 24.17 7.23
CA ASN A 57 -0.97 24.98 8.08
C ASN A 57 -1.35 26.30 7.39
N GLU A 58 -2.60 26.70 7.55
CA GLU A 58 -3.12 27.98 7.04
C GLU A 58 -2.63 29.20 7.82
N THR A 59 -1.98 29.01 8.99
CA THR A 59 -1.75 30.08 9.96
C THR A 59 -0.31 30.16 10.45
N ASP A 60 0.62 30.53 9.57
CA ASP A 60 1.81 31.28 10.00
C ASP A 60 2.10 32.36 8.95
N ALA A 61 1.43 33.50 9.11
CA ALA A 61 1.63 34.68 8.29
C ALA A 61 2.90 35.48 8.64
N MET A 62 3.74 35.03 9.58
CA MET A 62 4.93 35.78 10.04
C MET A 62 6.15 34.95 10.48
N GLY A 63 6.21 33.65 10.17
CA GLY A 63 7.37 32.80 10.52
C GLY A 63 8.20 32.43 9.29
N ALA A 64 9.51 32.60 9.36
CA ALA A 64 10.49 32.60 8.27
C ALA A 64 10.65 31.32 7.41
N ASP A 65 9.77 30.32 7.52
CA ASP A 65 9.79 29.09 6.73
C ASP A 65 8.49 28.91 5.93
N SER A 66 8.01 29.99 5.30
CA SER A 66 6.82 29.91 4.47
C SER A 66 7.12 29.05 3.24
N ILE A 67 6.69 27.79 3.27
CA ILE A 67 6.66 26.91 2.10
C ILE A 67 5.93 27.66 0.99
N SER A 68 6.60 27.84 -0.16
CA SER A 68 6.05 28.61 -1.28
C SER A 68 4.69 28.05 -1.70
N VAL A 69 3.78 28.95 -2.12
CA VAL A 69 2.42 28.59 -2.55
C VAL A 69 2.45 27.45 -3.60
N VAL A 70 3.43 27.48 -4.51
CA VAL A 70 3.64 26.42 -5.52
C VAL A 70 3.95 25.07 -4.87
N ARG A 71 4.83 25.04 -3.85
CA ARG A 71 5.18 23.80 -3.14
C ARG A 71 3.99 23.28 -2.33
N LYS A 72 3.22 24.16 -1.67
CA LYS A 72 1.96 23.78 -1.00
C LYS A 72 0.95 23.19 -1.99
N MET A 73 0.79 23.80 -3.17
CA MET A 73 -0.11 23.34 -4.23
C MET A 73 0.33 21.98 -4.79
N CYS A 74 1.63 21.76 -4.99
CA CYS A 74 2.18 20.48 -5.43
C CYS A 74 2.00 19.39 -4.37
N SER A 75 2.24 19.69 -3.09
CA SER A 75 1.99 18.77 -1.98
C SER A 75 0.50 18.43 -1.85
N LEU A 76 -0.41 19.40 -2.01
CA LEU A 76 -1.86 19.16 -2.01
C LEU A 76 -2.31 18.31 -3.20
N LYS A 77 -1.78 18.56 -4.41
CA LYS A 77 -2.06 17.73 -5.59
C LYS A 77 -1.54 16.31 -5.41
N SER A 78 -0.34 16.17 -4.84
CA SER A 78 0.24 14.88 -4.48
C SER A 78 -0.62 14.17 -3.42
N LEU A 79 -1.09 14.88 -2.40
CA LEU A 79 -2.00 14.32 -1.40
C LEU A 79 -3.33 13.87 -1.98
N VAL A 80 -3.94 14.68 -2.84
CA VAL A 80 -5.19 14.31 -3.52
C VAL A 80 -4.98 13.08 -4.39
N SER A 81 -3.80 12.92 -5.01
CA SER A 81 -3.46 11.68 -5.72
C SER A 81 -3.23 10.50 -4.77
N LEU A 82 -2.65 10.72 -3.58
CA LEU A 82 -2.44 9.70 -2.55
C LEU A 82 -3.72 9.28 -1.83
N TRP A 83 -4.68 10.18 -1.62
CA TRP A 83 -6.01 9.78 -1.11
C TRP A 83 -6.80 8.97 -2.13
N ARG A 84 -6.47 9.11 -3.42
CA ARG A 84 -6.96 8.23 -4.47
C ARG A 84 -6.20 6.90 -4.56
N SER A 85 -5.05 6.76 -3.88
CA SER A 85 -4.22 5.55 -3.89
C SER A 85 -3.68 5.22 -2.49
N SER A 86 -4.34 4.29 -1.78
CA SER A 86 -3.85 3.55 -0.59
C SER A 86 -2.78 4.25 0.28
N PHE A 87 -3.21 4.82 1.41
CA PHE A 87 -2.39 5.63 2.33
C PHE A 87 -1.13 4.93 2.90
N HIS A 88 0.02 5.59 2.83
CA HIS A 88 1.22 5.27 3.63
C HIS A 88 1.38 6.32 4.73
N VAL A 89 1.06 5.97 5.98
CA VAL A 89 1.30 6.85 7.12
C VAL A 89 2.79 6.85 7.43
N ASN A 90 3.46 7.99 7.25
CA ASN A 90 4.75 8.23 7.86
C ASN A 90 4.48 8.54 9.35
N THR A 91 4.43 7.50 10.19
CA THR A 91 4.03 7.65 11.58
C THR A 91 5.18 8.14 12.44
N VAL A 92 4.91 9.23 13.16
CA VAL A 92 5.54 9.71 14.41
C VAL A 92 5.57 8.64 15.54
N PHE A 93 5.25 7.38 15.25
CA PHE A 93 5.34 6.22 16.16
C PHE A 93 6.73 5.56 16.19
N GLN A 94 7.70 6.08 15.44
CA GLN A 94 9.05 5.52 15.38
C GLN A 94 9.75 5.55 16.75
N ASP A 95 9.44 6.53 17.61
CA ASP A 95 10.08 6.70 18.93
C ASP A 95 9.70 5.65 19.99
N VAL A 96 8.71 4.78 19.76
CA VAL A 96 8.35 3.71 20.70
C VAL A 96 8.80 2.32 20.21
N VAL A 97 9.31 2.21 18.97
CA VAL A 97 9.62 0.92 18.32
C VAL A 97 11.13 0.74 18.07
N THR A 98 11.96 1.75 18.29
CA THR A 98 13.43 1.64 18.21
C THR A 98 14.01 0.96 19.44
N SER A 99 13.98 -0.38 19.46
CA SER A 99 15.00 -1.17 20.17
C SER A 99 15.56 -2.33 19.34
N ASP A 100 15.03 -2.63 18.15
CA ASP A 100 15.56 -3.66 17.25
C ASP A 100 15.90 -3.07 15.87
N GLN A 101 17.17 -2.74 15.66
CA GLN A 101 17.74 -2.05 14.50
C GLN A 101 17.96 -2.93 13.24
N HIS A 102 17.06 -3.86 12.93
CA HIS A 102 17.24 -4.77 11.76
C HIS A 102 16.13 -4.74 10.70
N PHE A 103 15.24 -3.75 10.71
CA PHE A 103 14.19 -3.65 9.69
C PHE A 103 14.68 -2.89 8.45
N LEU A 104 15.10 -3.63 7.42
CA LEU A 104 15.53 -3.12 6.12
C LEU A 104 14.36 -2.74 5.18
N GLU A 105 13.11 -3.08 5.51
CA GLU A 105 11.96 -2.88 4.64
C GLU A 105 10.89 -1.96 5.24
N SER A 106 10.16 -1.26 4.36
CA SER A 106 9.18 -0.24 4.76
C SER A 106 8.01 -0.88 5.50
N GLN A 107 7.78 -0.39 6.72
CA GLN A 107 6.64 -0.77 7.56
C GLN A 107 5.35 -0.18 6.98
N SER A 108 4.20 -0.79 7.26
CA SER A 108 2.91 -0.27 6.81
C SER A 108 1.85 -0.46 7.89
N VAL A 109 0.99 0.55 8.05
CA VAL A 109 -0.06 0.57 9.07
C VAL A 109 -1.38 0.96 8.42
N LYS A 110 -2.41 0.14 8.62
CA LYS A 110 -3.79 0.42 8.19
C LYS A 110 -4.75 -0.08 9.25
N CYS A 111 -5.76 0.71 9.58
CA CYS A 111 -6.84 0.36 10.53
C CYS A 111 -6.36 -0.10 11.94
N GLY A 112 -5.18 0.32 12.38
CA GLY A 112 -4.59 -0.11 13.65
C GLY A 112 -3.92 -1.49 13.61
N THR A 113 -3.68 -2.02 12.42
CA THR A 113 -2.83 -3.19 12.20
C THR A 113 -1.54 -2.74 11.53
N LEU A 114 -0.41 -3.06 12.15
CA LEU A 114 0.94 -2.89 11.62
C LEU A 114 1.34 -4.17 10.91
N TRP A 115 1.93 -4.06 9.73
CA TRP A 115 2.64 -5.17 9.13
C TRP A 115 4.02 -4.76 8.62
N VAL A 116 4.94 -5.71 8.71
CA VAL A 116 6.33 -5.53 8.32
C VAL A 116 6.76 -6.79 7.59
N ARG A 117 7.22 -6.62 6.36
CA ARG A 117 7.92 -7.69 5.66
C ARG A 117 9.37 -7.73 6.17
N ARG A 118 9.83 -8.95 6.41
CA ARG A 118 11.21 -9.32 6.74
C ARG A 118 11.69 -10.25 5.63
N THR A 119 13.00 -10.41 5.51
CA THR A 119 13.66 -11.20 4.45
C THR A 119 12.96 -12.52 4.13
N ASN A 120 12.49 -13.24 5.16
CA ASN A 120 11.81 -14.53 5.01
C ASN A 120 10.47 -14.60 5.77
N SER A 121 9.85 -13.47 6.13
CA SER A 121 8.55 -13.54 6.81
C SER A 121 7.72 -12.27 6.70
N LEU A 122 6.39 -12.41 6.74
CA LEU A 122 5.47 -11.29 6.96
C LEU A 122 5.04 -11.28 8.42
N LEU A 123 5.29 -10.17 9.12
CA LEU A 123 4.85 -9.98 10.49
C LEU A 123 3.61 -9.08 10.48
N ILE A 124 2.50 -9.55 11.06
CA ILE A 124 1.25 -8.80 11.21
C ILE A 124 0.96 -8.64 12.70
N ARG A 125 0.73 -7.40 13.15
CA ARG A 125 0.48 -7.06 14.55
C ARG A 125 -0.70 -6.12 14.69
N ASP A 126 -1.69 -6.51 15.49
CA ASP A 126 -2.77 -5.63 15.95
C ASP A 126 -2.22 -4.64 16.99
N CYS A 127 -2.18 -3.34 16.65
CA CYS A 127 -1.67 -2.29 17.53
C CYS A 127 -2.61 -2.00 18.72
N LYS A 128 -3.88 -2.43 18.67
CA LYS A 128 -4.84 -2.23 19.77
C LYS A 128 -4.65 -3.27 20.87
N LYS A 129 -4.18 -4.47 20.53
CA LYS A 129 -4.00 -5.58 21.47
C LYS A 129 -2.55 -5.65 21.93
N LYS A 130 -2.23 -4.93 23.02
CA LYS A 130 -0.89 -4.89 23.61
C LYS A 130 -0.29 -6.26 23.96
N THR A 131 -1.12 -7.30 24.16
CA THR A 131 -0.72 -8.61 24.69
C THR A 131 -0.71 -9.74 23.68
N LYS A 132 -1.17 -9.54 22.44
CA LYS A 132 -1.12 -10.61 21.43
C LYS A 132 0.22 -10.62 20.73
N HIS A 133 0.84 -11.79 20.70
CA HIS A 133 2.05 -12.03 19.92
C HIS A 133 1.76 -11.67 18.45
N PRO A 134 2.71 -11.03 17.77
CA PRO A 134 2.57 -10.77 16.35
C PRO A 134 2.41 -12.09 15.60
N HIS A 135 1.52 -12.11 14.63
CA HIS A 135 1.39 -13.26 13.75
C HIS A 135 2.53 -13.22 12.73
N VAL A 136 3.30 -14.30 12.64
CA VAL A 136 4.46 -14.40 11.75
C VAL A 136 4.14 -15.44 10.68
N TRP A 137 4.25 -15.01 9.43
CA TRP A 137 4.09 -15.84 8.24
C TRP A 137 5.47 -16.23 7.73
N PRO A 138 5.87 -17.51 7.79
CA PRO A 138 7.09 -17.97 7.16
C PRO A 138 6.95 -17.88 5.64
N GLU A 139 7.93 -17.25 4.96
CA GLU A 139 7.92 -17.21 3.49
C GLU A 139 7.90 -18.61 2.87
N HIS A 140 8.53 -19.60 3.51
CA HIS A 140 8.57 -20.99 3.02
C HIS A 140 7.21 -21.68 2.89
N ASP A 141 6.16 -21.17 3.53
CA ASP A 141 4.81 -21.73 3.43
C ASP A 141 3.99 -21.08 2.30
N LEU A 142 4.38 -19.90 1.82
CA LEU A 142 3.76 -19.25 0.66
C LEU A 142 4.06 -20.01 -0.65
N PHE A 143 5.21 -20.67 -0.74
CA PHE A 143 5.70 -21.29 -1.98
C PHE A 143 5.32 -22.77 -2.18
N LYS A 144 4.50 -23.35 -1.31
CA LYS A 144 4.22 -24.81 -1.33
C LYS A 144 3.11 -25.24 -2.29
N GLN A 145 2.52 -24.36 -3.10
CA GLN A 145 1.55 -24.88 -4.07
C GLN A 145 2.26 -25.78 -5.10
N PRO A 146 1.78 -27.01 -5.32
CA PRO A 146 2.41 -27.99 -6.22
C PRO A 146 2.41 -27.57 -7.71
N ARG A 147 1.82 -26.42 -8.03
CA ARG A 147 1.74 -25.85 -9.40
C ARG A 147 2.72 -24.69 -9.64
N HIS A 148 3.50 -24.27 -8.65
CA HIS A 148 4.48 -23.21 -8.91
C HIS A 148 5.65 -23.75 -9.74
N PRO A 149 6.00 -23.07 -10.87
CA PRO A 149 7.26 -23.34 -11.53
C PRO A 149 8.39 -23.04 -10.54
N HIS A 150 9.34 -23.96 -10.45
CA HIS A 150 10.49 -23.83 -9.57
C HIS A 150 11.23 -22.51 -9.90
N GLY A 151 11.47 -21.66 -8.90
CA GLY A 151 12.33 -20.48 -9.04
C GLY A 151 11.64 -19.11 -9.10
N LEU A 152 10.34 -18.96 -8.79
CA LEU A 152 9.72 -17.64 -8.67
C LEU A 152 10.36 -16.80 -7.54
N ILE A 153 10.57 -15.50 -7.80
CA ILE A 153 11.04 -14.53 -6.81
C ILE A 153 9.85 -13.73 -6.30
N MET A 154 9.67 -13.66 -4.97
CA MET A 154 8.62 -12.84 -4.38
C MET A 154 9.04 -11.38 -4.30
N HIS A 155 8.36 -10.53 -5.07
CA HIS A 155 8.66 -9.11 -5.15
C HIS A 155 7.97 -8.29 -4.07
N SER A 156 6.71 -8.60 -3.79
CA SER A 156 5.92 -7.79 -2.87
C SER A 156 4.86 -8.59 -2.14
N VAL A 157 4.56 -8.15 -0.92
CA VAL A 157 3.44 -8.64 -0.13
C VAL A 157 2.71 -7.44 0.43
N VAL A 158 1.41 -7.39 0.19
CA VAL A 158 0.53 -6.32 0.68
C VAL A 158 -0.65 -6.93 1.41
N PHE A 159 -1.19 -6.16 2.35
CA PHE A 159 -2.20 -6.66 3.28
C PHE A 159 -3.32 -5.64 3.46
N ASP A 160 -4.56 -6.12 3.47
CA ASP A 160 -5.74 -5.34 3.81
C ASP A 160 -6.43 -5.92 5.07
N PRO A 161 -6.30 -5.27 6.24
CA PRO A 161 -6.92 -5.73 7.48
C PRO A 161 -8.44 -5.66 7.47
N LEU A 162 -9.06 -4.84 6.60
CA LEU A 162 -10.52 -4.75 6.53
C LEU A 162 -11.13 -6.00 5.88
N GLN A 163 -10.37 -6.64 5.00
CA GLN A 163 -10.81 -7.80 4.23
C GLN A 163 -10.12 -9.09 4.69
N ASP A 164 -9.26 -9.02 5.72
CA ASP A 164 -8.39 -10.13 6.15
C ASP A 164 -7.58 -10.73 4.98
N LEU A 165 -7.17 -9.88 4.02
CA LEU A 165 -6.59 -10.29 2.75
C LEU A 165 -5.09 -10.01 2.70
N VAL A 166 -4.31 -11.04 2.43
CA VAL A 166 -2.88 -10.94 2.06
C VAL A 166 -2.76 -11.23 0.57
N VAL A 167 -2.05 -10.35 -0.13
CA VAL A 167 -1.75 -10.47 -1.54
C VAL A 167 -0.24 -10.58 -1.71
N ALA A 168 0.22 -11.71 -2.25
CA ALA A 168 1.61 -11.91 -2.61
C ALA A 168 1.78 -11.80 -4.12
N VAL A 169 2.81 -11.07 -4.56
CA VAL A 169 3.16 -10.94 -5.98
C VAL A 169 4.57 -11.47 -6.20
N SER A 170 4.68 -12.44 -7.10
CA SER A 170 5.95 -13.09 -7.46
C SER A 170 6.14 -13.10 -8.97
N SER A 171 7.39 -13.12 -9.45
CA SER A 171 7.68 -13.27 -10.88
C SER A 171 8.92 -14.11 -11.12
N PRO A 172 9.05 -14.70 -12.31
CA PRO A 172 10.27 -15.41 -12.69
C PRO A 172 11.49 -14.49 -12.70
N PRO A 173 12.68 -14.99 -12.35
CA PRO A 173 13.91 -14.20 -12.24
C PRO A 173 14.39 -13.66 -13.58
N VAL A 174 14.35 -14.50 -14.63
CA VAL A 174 14.76 -14.19 -16.00
C VAL A 174 13.96 -15.08 -16.94
N PHE A 175 13.50 -14.52 -18.07
CA PHE A 175 12.96 -15.31 -19.17
C PHE A 175 14.03 -15.43 -20.26
N ASN A 176 14.51 -16.65 -20.50
CA ASN A 176 15.14 -16.97 -21.77
C ASN A 176 14.03 -17.43 -22.70
N LEU A 177 13.75 -16.64 -23.74
CA LEU A 177 12.72 -16.93 -24.72
C LEU A 177 13.28 -17.96 -25.71
N ASP A 178 13.03 -19.25 -25.45
CA ASP A 178 13.40 -20.32 -26.37
C ASP A 178 12.27 -20.68 -27.36
N ASP A 179 11.05 -20.15 -27.19
CA ASP A 179 9.93 -20.55 -28.04
C ASP A 179 8.94 -19.43 -28.36
N ALA A 180 8.38 -19.50 -29.57
CA ALA A 180 7.45 -18.56 -30.19
C ALA A 180 6.03 -18.57 -29.56
N GLN A 181 5.93 -18.69 -28.23
CA GLN A 181 4.65 -18.60 -27.53
C GLN A 181 4.16 -17.16 -27.45
N GLN A 182 2.90 -16.95 -27.82
CA GLN A 182 2.28 -15.62 -27.98
C GLN A 182 2.04 -14.87 -26.66
N ASP A 183 1.94 -15.58 -25.53
CA ASP A 183 1.65 -14.99 -24.21
C ASP A 183 2.71 -15.43 -23.17
N HIS A 184 3.46 -14.46 -22.65
CA HIS A 184 4.46 -14.71 -21.61
C HIS A 184 3.89 -14.50 -20.22
N LEU A 185 4.18 -15.43 -19.32
CA LEU A 185 3.98 -15.20 -17.90
C LEU A 185 4.75 -13.95 -17.46
N VAL A 186 4.11 -13.04 -16.75
CA VAL A 186 4.75 -11.84 -16.21
C VAL A 186 4.95 -11.99 -14.71
N PHE A 187 3.85 -12.22 -14.00
CA PHE A 187 3.85 -12.42 -12.56
C PHE A 187 2.68 -13.28 -12.12
N TRP A 188 2.77 -13.79 -10.90
CA TRP A 188 1.73 -14.48 -10.19
C TRP A 188 1.21 -13.58 -9.08
N VAL A 189 -0.09 -13.68 -8.83
CA VAL A 189 -0.72 -13.07 -7.67
C VAL A 189 -1.41 -14.15 -6.87
N GLU A 190 -1.19 -14.18 -5.57
CA GLU A 190 -1.82 -15.14 -4.67
C GLU A 190 -2.65 -14.42 -3.62
N PHE A 191 -3.75 -15.05 -3.23
CA PHE A 191 -4.73 -14.48 -2.32
C PHE A 191 -4.90 -15.38 -1.10
N TRP A 192 -4.52 -14.85 0.06
CA TRP A 192 -4.51 -15.61 1.30
C TRP A 192 -5.27 -14.87 2.39
N LEU A 193 -5.81 -15.64 3.33
CA LEU A 193 -6.47 -15.13 4.52
C LEU A 193 -5.43 -14.82 5.59
N ALA A 194 -5.35 -13.58 6.07
CA ALA A 194 -4.28 -13.14 6.97
C ALA A 194 -4.32 -13.81 8.35
N SER A 195 -5.52 -14.19 8.80
CA SER A 195 -5.71 -14.82 10.11
C SER A 195 -5.41 -16.33 10.14
N SER A 196 -5.44 -17.03 9.00
CA SER A 196 -5.32 -18.49 8.96
C SER A 196 -4.28 -19.05 7.99
N GLN A 197 -3.68 -18.22 7.13
CA GLN A 197 -2.75 -18.65 6.07
C GLN A 197 -3.39 -19.62 5.05
N LEU A 198 -4.71 -19.76 5.06
CA LEU A 198 -5.44 -20.54 4.06
C LEU A 198 -5.74 -19.65 2.84
N PRO A 199 -6.03 -20.24 1.67
CA PRO A 199 -6.52 -19.47 0.53
C PRO A 199 -7.75 -18.64 0.93
N HIS A 200 -7.83 -17.43 0.39
CA HIS A 200 -8.91 -16.52 0.76
C HIS A 200 -10.27 -17.09 0.28
N PRO A 201 -11.28 -17.26 1.15
CA PRO A 201 -12.54 -17.93 0.77
C PRO A 201 -13.38 -17.13 -0.23
N GLU A 202 -13.23 -15.81 -0.23
CA GLU A 202 -13.93 -14.93 -1.17
C GLU A 202 -13.17 -14.73 -2.50
N SER A 203 -11.95 -15.28 -2.66
CA SER A 203 -11.24 -15.15 -3.92
C SER A 203 -11.75 -16.19 -4.92
N ALA A 204 -11.92 -15.79 -6.19
CA ALA A 204 -12.33 -16.73 -7.23
C ALA A 204 -11.30 -17.85 -7.48
N CYS A 205 -10.04 -17.57 -7.16
CA CYS A 205 -8.92 -18.48 -7.33
C CYS A 205 -7.93 -18.30 -6.17
N THR A 206 -7.12 -19.32 -5.91
CA THR A 206 -6.05 -19.26 -4.90
C THR A 206 -4.84 -18.45 -5.41
N SER A 207 -4.61 -18.54 -6.71
CA SER A 207 -3.53 -17.89 -7.43
C SER A 207 -4.00 -17.56 -8.84
N LEU A 208 -3.47 -16.46 -9.37
CA LEU A 208 -3.78 -15.93 -10.68
C LEU A 208 -2.49 -15.73 -11.47
N GLU A 209 -2.46 -16.34 -12.65
CA GLU A 209 -1.38 -16.20 -13.61
C GLU A 209 -1.62 -14.96 -14.48
N CYS A 210 -0.73 -13.97 -14.39
CA CYS A 210 -0.83 -12.77 -15.22
C CYS A 210 0.11 -12.91 -16.42
N ARG A 211 -0.47 -13.04 -17.61
CA ARG A 211 0.26 -13.13 -18.89
C ARG A 211 0.18 -11.84 -19.69
N HIS A 212 1.23 -11.58 -20.45
CA HIS A 212 1.36 -10.45 -21.36
C HIS A 212 1.63 -10.93 -22.78
N PRO A 213 0.86 -10.47 -23.77
CA PRO A 213 1.05 -10.83 -25.16
C PRO A 213 2.33 -10.20 -25.65
N TYR A 214 3.19 -11.01 -26.24
CA TYR A 214 4.45 -10.53 -26.75
C TYR A 214 4.27 -10.00 -28.17
N GLU A 215 4.30 -8.67 -28.32
CA GLU A 215 4.06 -8.03 -29.62
C GLU A 215 5.28 -8.09 -30.56
N PHE A 216 6.48 -8.45 -30.07
CA PHE A 216 7.72 -8.33 -30.84
C PHE A 216 8.59 -9.60 -30.79
N PRO A 217 8.45 -10.56 -31.71
CA PRO A 217 9.08 -11.90 -31.65
C PRO A 217 10.63 -11.95 -31.81
N THR A 218 11.37 -10.86 -31.56
CA THR A 218 12.83 -10.89 -31.66
C THR A 218 13.46 -11.63 -30.48
N LEU A 219 14.54 -12.38 -30.78
CA LEU A 219 15.33 -13.32 -29.95
C LEU A 219 16.06 -12.67 -28.75
N ASP A 220 15.45 -11.68 -28.11
CA ASP A 220 16.09 -10.87 -27.07
C ASP A 220 15.59 -11.21 -25.67
N THR A 221 16.43 -10.97 -24.67
CA THR A 221 16.12 -11.21 -23.26
C THR A 221 14.94 -10.31 -22.83
N TYR A 222 13.88 -10.94 -22.32
CA TYR A 222 12.71 -10.24 -21.79
C TYR A 222 12.76 -10.23 -20.26
N LEU A 223 12.84 -9.04 -19.68
CA LEU A 223 12.89 -8.87 -18.23
C LEU A 223 11.64 -8.16 -17.74
N VAL A 224 10.96 -8.80 -16.80
CA VAL A 224 9.84 -8.20 -16.09
C VAL A 224 10.34 -7.70 -14.75
N ARG A 225 9.96 -6.47 -14.40
CA ARG A 225 10.20 -5.91 -13.07
C ARG A 225 8.93 -5.33 -12.51
N ILE A 226 8.50 -5.83 -11.35
CA ILE A 226 7.43 -5.20 -10.57
C ILE A 226 7.94 -3.84 -10.07
N VAL A 227 7.15 -2.80 -10.30
CA VAL A 227 7.48 -1.42 -9.95
C VAL A 227 6.68 -1.02 -8.71
N GLY A 228 7.37 -0.70 -7.63
CA GLY A 228 6.74 -0.33 -6.38
C GLY A 228 6.00 -1.48 -5.71
N ARG A 229 5.06 -1.13 -4.83
CA ARG A 229 4.20 -2.08 -4.11
C ARG A 229 2.82 -2.14 -4.78
N PRO A 230 2.21 -3.33 -4.93
CA PRO A 230 0.83 -3.43 -5.34
C PRO A 230 -0.11 -2.64 -4.43
N ALA A 231 -1.25 -2.20 -4.95
CA ALA A 231 -2.27 -1.51 -4.16
C ALA A 231 -3.54 -2.34 -4.09
N ILE A 232 -4.17 -2.39 -2.91
CA ILE A 232 -5.51 -2.97 -2.72
C ILE A 232 -6.51 -1.82 -2.64
N CYS A 233 -7.47 -1.82 -3.55
CA CYS A 233 -8.51 -0.79 -3.72
C CYS A 233 -9.88 -1.47 -3.75
N GLY A 234 -10.40 -1.81 -2.56
CA GLY A 234 -11.63 -2.60 -2.43
C GLY A 234 -11.44 -4.00 -3.03
N ASP A 235 -12.22 -4.32 -4.06
CA ASP A 235 -12.18 -5.62 -4.74
C ASP A 235 -11.13 -5.68 -5.86
N ARG A 236 -10.37 -4.60 -6.06
CA ARG A 236 -9.36 -4.50 -7.11
C ARG A 236 -7.96 -4.48 -6.53
N ILE A 237 -7.06 -5.20 -7.18
CA ILE A 237 -5.62 -5.17 -6.92
C ILE A 237 -4.94 -4.53 -8.13
N VAL A 238 -4.10 -3.54 -7.87
CA VAL A 238 -3.36 -2.83 -8.91
C VAL A 238 -1.89 -3.21 -8.80
N VAL A 239 -1.34 -3.78 -9.86
CA VAL A 239 0.08 -4.13 -9.97
C VAL A 239 0.69 -3.30 -11.10
N LEU A 240 1.71 -2.51 -10.76
CA LEU A 240 2.52 -1.80 -11.74
C LEU A 240 3.75 -2.64 -12.05
N TYR A 241 4.05 -2.83 -13.32
CA TYR A 241 5.27 -3.52 -13.75
C TYR A 241 5.84 -2.85 -14.99
N CYS A 242 7.13 -3.06 -15.23
CA CYS A 242 7.75 -2.70 -16.49
C CYS A 242 8.40 -3.91 -17.13
N THR A 243 8.42 -3.89 -18.46
CA THR A 243 9.13 -4.85 -19.28
C THR A 243 10.35 -4.14 -19.84
N LYS A 244 11.50 -4.81 -19.81
CA LYS A 244 12.72 -4.34 -20.45
C LYS A 244 13.07 -5.32 -21.55
N HIS A 245 13.26 -4.78 -22.74
CA HIS A 245 13.73 -5.51 -23.91
C HIS A 245 15.16 -5.09 -24.18
N ARG A 246 16.09 -6.05 -24.16
CA ARG A 246 17.48 -5.77 -24.52
C ARG A 246 17.64 -6.00 -26.01
N THR A 247 17.48 -4.96 -26.82
CA THR A 247 17.78 -5.06 -28.25
C THR A 247 19.29 -5.22 -28.45
N SER A 248 19.72 -5.95 -29.49
CA SER A 248 21.15 -6.20 -29.77
C SER A 248 22.00 -4.93 -29.99
N TRP A 249 21.37 -3.75 -30.05
CA TRP A 249 21.98 -2.44 -30.30
C TRP A 249 21.95 -1.52 -29.06
N ASN A 250 22.35 -2.02 -27.88
CA ASN A 250 22.52 -1.24 -26.62
C ASN A 250 21.36 -0.35 -26.15
N ASN A 251 20.23 -0.30 -26.86
CA ASN A 251 19.11 0.57 -26.54
C ASN A 251 18.08 -0.26 -25.76
N THR A 252 17.87 0.13 -24.50
CA THR A 252 16.99 -0.60 -23.59
C THR A 252 15.64 0.09 -23.59
N ALA A 253 14.71 -0.38 -24.42
CA ALA A 253 13.34 0.09 -24.35
C ALA A 253 12.68 -0.49 -23.09
N SER A 254 12.06 0.38 -22.28
CA SER A 254 11.24 -0.04 -21.14
C SER A 254 9.80 0.41 -21.32
N ASN A 255 8.88 -0.54 -21.29
CA ASN A 255 7.44 -0.26 -21.33
C ASN A 255 6.88 -0.45 -19.93
N MET A 256 6.04 0.48 -19.49
CA MET A 256 5.37 0.42 -18.19
C MET A 256 3.90 0.04 -18.38
N PHE A 257 3.42 -0.85 -17.51
CA PHE A 257 2.08 -1.42 -17.59
C PHE A 257 1.40 -1.40 -16.23
N ILE A 258 0.09 -1.16 -16.25
CA ILE A 258 -0.78 -1.22 -15.09
C ILE A 258 -1.71 -2.41 -15.27
N GLN A 259 -1.67 -3.35 -14.34
CA GLN A 259 -2.61 -4.47 -14.29
C GLN A 259 -3.62 -4.25 -13.16
N VAL A 260 -4.90 -4.27 -13.51
CA VAL A 260 -6.01 -4.23 -12.53
C VAL A 260 -6.65 -5.59 -12.47
N ILE A 261 -6.73 -6.17 -11.27
CA ILE A 261 -7.19 -7.53 -11.01
C ILE A 261 -8.42 -7.46 -10.11
N ASP A 262 -9.55 -7.99 -10.56
CA ASP A 262 -10.70 -8.28 -9.70
C ASP A 262 -10.47 -9.63 -9.04
N TRP A 263 -9.99 -9.62 -7.79
CA TRP A 263 -9.56 -10.85 -7.11
C TRP A 263 -10.75 -11.71 -6.65
N ARG A 264 -11.93 -11.11 -6.49
CA ARG A 264 -13.19 -11.82 -6.19
C ARG A 264 -13.77 -12.52 -7.41
N LYS A 265 -13.54 -11.98 -8.61
CA LYS A 265 -14.02 -12.57 -9.87
C LYS A 265 -12.97 -13.37 -10.62
N GLY A 266 -11.69 -13.24 -10.27
CA GLY A 266 -10.58 -13.84 -11.02
C GLY A 266 -10.39 -13.22 -12.41
N HIS A 267 -10.98 -12.05 -12.64
CA HIS A 267 -10.94 -11.35 -13.92
C HIS A 267 -9.82 -10.30 -13.93
N VAL A 268 -9.10 -10.27 -15.04
CA VAL A 268 -7.95 -9.40 -15.25
C VAL A 268 -8.33 -8.36 -16.29
N GLU A 269 -8.59 -7.12 -15.84
CA GLU A 269 -8.88 -5.99 -16.72
C GLU A 269 -7.56 -5.27 -17.05
N ARG A 270 -7.21 -5.22 -18.33
CA ARG A 270 -6.02 -4.50 -18.80
C ARG A 270 -6.36 -3.03 -19.03
N GLY A 271 -5.68 -2.14 -18.32
CA GLY A 271 -5.58 -0.74 -18.69
C GLY A 271 -4.28 -0.49 -19.44
N MET A 272 -4.31 -0.49 -20.79
CA MET A 272 -3.15 -0.08 -21.57
C MET A 272 -3.00 1.44 -21.49
N ASN A 273 -2.01 1.91 -20.73
CA ASN A 273 -1.47 3.26 -20.88
C ASN A 273 -0.05 3.10 -21.42
N TYR A 274 0.14 3.31 -22.72
CA TYR A 274 1.47 3.39 -23.32
C TYR A 274 2.18 4.63 -22.79
N MET A 275 2.99 4.47 -21.77
CA MET A 275 4.02 5.44 -21.43
C MET A 275 5.36 4.82 -21.81
N GLN A 276 5.77 5.01 -23.06
CA GLN A 276 7.13 4.69 -23.50
C GLN A 276 8.08 5.69 -22.83
N VAL A 277 8.88 5.20 -21.89
CA VAL A 277 9.97 5.98 -21.30
C VAL A 277 11.25 5.53 -21.99
N TYR A 278 11.73 6.35 -22.92
CA TYR A 278 13.10 6.22 -23.43
C TYR A 278 14.04 6.75 -22.34
N ILE A 279 14.90 5.87 -21.81
CA ILE A 279 15.99 6.22 -20.88
C ILE A 279 17.30 6.18 -21.66
#